data_AF-A0A1T2XK66-F1
#
_entry.id   AF-A0A1T2XK66-F1
#
_cell.length_a   1.000
_cell.length_b   1.000
_cell.length_c   1.000
_cell.angle_alpha   90.00
_cell.angle_beta   90.00
_cell.angle_gamma   90.00
#
_symmetry.space_group_name_H-M   'P 1'
#
loop_
_entity.id
_entity.type
_entity.pdbx_description
1 polymer ?
#
loop_
_entity_poly.entity_id
_entity_poly.type
_entity_poly.pdbx_seq_one_letter_code
_entity_poly.pdbx_strand_id
1 'polypeptide(L)'
;MNLAQSTSGKRKGQIVLSKRGDSALRKFLYLATVQLVWNNRVFRHLHEHNLQEKKMKKQQSIFKLIGKLARILVGIVQRGEKFTPEKTVLTWTEAA
;
A
#
# COMPACT_ATOMS: atom_id res chain seq x y z
N MET A 1 18.36 -3.41 -8.68
CA MET A 1 17.66 -2.29 -9.36
C MET A 1 17.48 -2.69 -10.81
N ASN A 2 16.28 -2.57 -11.40
CA ASN A 2 16.04 -3.03 -12.78
C ASN A 2 16.02 -1.84 -13.74
N LEU A 3 17.08 -1.71 -14.53
CA LEU A 3 17.14 -0.78 -15.66
C LEU A 3 16.31 -1.38 -16.79
N ALA A 4 15.38 -0.61 -17.34
CA ALA A 4 14.66 -1.00 -18.53
C ALA A 4 14.74 0.12 -19.55
N GLN A 5 14.96 -0.26 -20.80
CA GLN A 5 14.90 0.68 -21.91
C GLN A 5 13.42 0.99 -22.22
N SER A 6 13.08 2.28 -22.29
CA SER A 6 11.72 2.69 -22.63
C SER A 6 11.42 2.35 -24.09
N THR A 7 10.36 1.57 -24.33
CA THR A 7 9.88 1.14 -25.66
C THR A 7 8.69 1.95 -26.17
N SER A 8 8.07 2.77 -25.31
CA SER A 8 7.03 3.70 -25.73
C SER A 8 7.66 4.75 -26.66
N GLY A 9 7.24 4.79 -27.93
CA GLY A 9 7.88 5.57 -28.99
C GLY A 9 8.14 7.06 -28.67
N LYS A 10 7.47 7.63 -27.66
CA LYS A 10 7.70 9.00 -27.17
C LYS A 10 9.02 9.20 -26.41
N ARG A 11 9.63 8.14 -25.89
CA ARG A 11 10.88 8.18 -25.08
C ARG A 11 11.80 7.00 -25.40
N LYS A 12 11.86 6.62 -26.69
CA LYS A 12 12.65 5.47 -27.15
C LYS A 12 14.14 5.75 -26.94
N GLY A 13 14.85 4.82 -26.30
CA GLY A 13 16.32 4.92 -26.09
C GLY A 13 16.76 5.47 -24.74
N GLN A 14 15.86 6.02 -23.91
CA GLN A 14 16.20 6.44 -22.56
C GLN A 14 16.19 5.25 -21.59
N ILE A 15 17.26 5.10 -20.80
CA ILE A 15 17.33 4.12 -19.71
C ILE A 15 16.47 4.66 -18.56
N VAL A 16 15.31 4.03 -18.33
CA VAL A 16 14.38 4.43 -17.28
C VAL A 16 14.43 3.39 -16.18
N LEU A 17 14.47 3.87 -14.94
CA LEU A 17 14.36 2.99 -13.78
C LEU A 17 12.92 2.48 -13.68
N SER A 18 12.67 1.29 -14.21
CA SER A 18 11.33 0.69 -14.29
C SER A 18 10.73 0.36 -12.93
N LYS A 19 11.58 -0.02 -11.96
CA LYS A 19 11.20 -0.46 -10.62
C LYS A 19 12.26 0.01 -9.62
N ARG A 20 11.84 0.53 -8.47
CA ARG A 20 12.71 0.96 -7.37
C ARG A 20 12.56 0.06 -6.15
N GLY A 21 13.65 -0.09 -5.39
CA GLY A 21 13.71 -0.91 -4.17
C GLY A 21 13.80 -2.42 -4.43
N ASP A 22 13.80 -3.17 -3.33
CA ASP A 22 13.85 -4.63 -3.35
C ASP A 22 12.57 -5.22 -3.99
N SER A 23 12.75 -6.18 -4.88
CA SER A 23 11.66 -6.91 -5.54
C SER A 23 10.97 -7.89 -4.59
N ALA A 24 11.72 -8.54 -3.68
CA ALA A 24 11.18 -9.49 -2.73
C ALA A 24 10.30 -8.77 -1.71
N LEU A 25 10.80 -7.68 -1.12
CA LEU A 25 10.02 -6.83 -0.21
C LEU A 25 8.70 -6.36 -0.83
N ARG A 26 8.71 -5.90 -2.09
CA ARG A 26 7.47 -5.49 -2.77
C ARG A 26 6.47 -6.64 -2.92
N LYS A 27 6.94 -7.85 -3.22
CA LYS A 27 6.09 -9.05 -3.29
C LYS A 27 5.48 -9.37 -1.93
N PHE A 28 6.29 -9.41 -0.87
CA PHE A 28 5.81 -9.73 0.48
C PHE A 28 4.82 -8.70 1.01
N LEU A 29 5.11 -7.41 0.83
CA LEU A 29 4.18 -6.35 1.23
C LEU A 29 2.84 -6.45 0.51
N TYR A 30 2.85 -6.79 -0.79
CA TYR A 30 1.62 -7.00 -1.54
C TYR A 30 0.82 -8.19 -0.98
N LEU A 31 1.45 -9.35 -0.83
CA LEU A 31 0.80 -10.55 -0.29
C LEU A 31 0.26 -10.33 1.13
N ALA A 32 1.06 -9.73 2.00
CA ALA A 32 0.67 -9.40 3.37
C ALA A 32 -0.54 -8.46 3.38
N THR A 33 -0.56 -7.44 2.52
CA THR A 33 -1.68 -6.48 2.46
C THR A 33 -2.95 -7.14 1.95
N VAL A 34 -2.87 -8.01 0.93
CA VAL A 34 -4.03 -8.75 0.43
C VAL A 34 -4.60 -9.67 1.52
N GLN A 35 -3.74 -10.42 2.21
CA GLN A 35 -4.15 -11.28 3.32
C GLN A 35 -4.77 -10.47 4.48
N LEU A 36 -4.22 -9.28 4.74
CA LEU A 36 -4.71 -8.40 5.80
C LEU A 36 -6.07 -7.79 5.47
N VAL A 37 -6.31 -7.39 4.22
CA VAL A 37 -7.63 -6.93 3.76
C VAL A 37 -8.67 -8.06 3.85
N TRP A 38 -8.26 -9.31 3.61
CA TRP A 38 -9.15 -10.47 3.75
C TRP A 38 -9.50 -10.74 5.21
N ASN A 39 -8.51 -10.82 6.10
CA ASN A 39 -8.71 -11.26 7.49
C ASN A 39 -9.12 -10.15 8.46
N ASN A 40 -8.72 -8.90 8.22
CA ASN A 40 -8.90 -7.80 9.17
C ASN A 40 -9.96 -6.80 8.69
N ARG A 41 -11.00 -6.62 9.51
CA ARG A 41 -12.13 -5.72 9.23
C ARG A 41 -11.71 -4.26 9.04
N VAL A 42 -10.68 -3.80 9.74
CA VAL A 42 -10.14 -2.43 9.63
C VAL A 42 -9.58 -2.19 8.23
N PHE A 43 -8.72 -3.09 7.75
CA PHE A 43 -8.13 -2.97 6.42
C PHE A 43 -9.15 -3.18 5.29
N ARG A 44 -10.16 -4.03 5.52
CA ARG A 44 -11.29 -4.18 4.60
C ARG A 44 -12.09 -2.88 4.47
N HIS A 45 -12.48 -2.28 5.59
CA HIS A 45 -13.21 -1.02 5.60
C HIS A 45 -12.41 0.11 4.94
N LEU A 46 -11.12 0.21 5.24
CA LEU A 46 -10.20 1.14 4.56
C LEU A 46 -10.13 0.91 3.05
N HIS A 47 -10.18 -0.34 2.60
CA HIS A 47 -10.21 -0.68 1.18
C HIS A 47 -11.52 -0.22 0.53
N GLU A 48 -12.66 -0.52 1.16
CA GLU A 48 -14.00 -0.14 0.71
C GLU A 48 -14.17 1.38 0.67
N HIS A 49 -13.76 2.10 1.71
CA HIS A 49 -13.76 3.56 1.75
C HIS A 49 -12.94 4.17 0.59
N ASN A 50 -11.75 3.62 0.28
CA ASN A 50 -10.97 4.09 -0.86
C ASN A 50 -11.66 3.81 -2.22
N LEU A 51 -12.46 2.74 -2.31
CA LEU A 51 -13.23 2.43 -3.52
C LEU A 51 -14.45 3.33 -3.66
N GLN A 52 -15.20 3.55 -2.59
CA GLN A 52 -16.48 4.27 -2.62
C GLN A 52 -16.28 5.79 -2.60
N GLU A 53 -15.54 6.31 -1.63
CA GLU A 53 -15.40 7.76 -1.46
C GLU A 53 -14.37 8.35 -2.42
N LYS A 54 -13.21 7.70 -2.53
CA LYS A 54 -12.11 8.19 -3.39
C LYS A 54 -12.21 7.68 -4.82
N LYS A 55 -13.22 6.85 -5.14
CA LYS A 55 -13.48 6.26 -6.46
C LYS A 55 -12.23 5.65 -7.11
N MET A 56 -11.39 5.01 -6.29
CA MET A 56 -10.13 4.42 -6.77
C MET A 56 -10.35 3.05 -7.40
N LYS A 57 -9.46 2.64 -8.32
CA LYS A 57 -9.44 1.25 -8.81
C LYS A 57 -8.99 0.29 -7.70
N LYS A 58 -9.50 -0.95 -7.69
CA LYS A 58 -9.13 -2.00 -6.72
C LYS A 58 -7.62 -2.13 -6.49
N GLN A 59 -6.85 -2.26 -7.57
CA GLN A 59 -5.39 -2.38 -7.49
C GLN A 59 -4.73 -1.11 -6.91
N GLN A 60 -5.21 0.08 -7.26
CA GLN A 60 -4.68 1.34 -6.72
C GLN A 60 -4.94 1.47 -5.22
N SER A 61 -6.11 1.03 -4.75
CA SER A 61 -6.43 0.97 -3.32
C SER A 61 -5.47 0.04 -2.57
N ILE A 62 -5.17 -1.16 -3.09
CA ILE A 62 -4.18 -2.07 -2.50
C ILE A 62 -2.80 -1.42 -2.41
N PHE A 63 -2.31 -0.79 -3.48
CA PHE A 63 -1.02 -0.08 -3.44
C PHE A 63 -0.99 1.06 -2.41
N LYS A 64 -2.11 1.76 -2.22
CA LYS A 64 -2.23 2.80 -1.19
C LYS A 64 -2.17 2.22 0.21
N LEU A 65 -2.79 1.06 0.43
CA LEU A 65 -2.74 0.33 1.70
C LEU A 65 -1.34 -0.23 2.00
N ILE A 66 -0.60 -0.71 1.00
CA ILE A 66 0.79 -1.15 1.16
C ILE A 66 1.67 -0.04 1.74
N GLY A 67 1.58 1.17 1.17
CA GLY A 67 2.33 2.32 1.67
C GLY A 67 1.93 2.72 3.10
N LYS A 68 0.64 2.57 3.44
CA LYS A 68 0.15 2.82 4.81
C LYS A 68 0.67 1.75 5.78
N LEU A 69 0.62 0.48 5.40
CA LEU A 69 1.13 -0.65 6.18
C LEU A 69 2.62 -0.49 6.48
N ALA A 70 3.41 -0.12 5.47
CA ALA A 70 4.84 0.13 5.66
C ALA A 70 5.12 1.22 6.71
N ARG A 71 4.38 2.34 6.69
CA ARG A 71 4.52 3.40 7.71
C ARG A 71 4.08 2.96 9.10
N ILE A 72 3.03 2.14 9.18
CA ILE A 72 2.57 1.57 10.45
C ILE A 72 3.66 0.67 11.05
N LEU A 73 4.24 -0.23 10.25
CA LEU A 73 5.32 -1.12 10.68
C LEU A 73 6.53 -0.33 11.19
N VAL A 74 6.97 0.68 10.43
CA VAL A 74 8.07 1.57 10.86
C VAL A 74 7.72 2.29 12.16
N GLY A 75 6.49 2.80 12.29
CA GLY A 75 6.03 3.46 13.50
C GLY A 75 5.99 2.55 14.73
N ILE A 76 5.58 1.30 14.57
CA ILE A 76 5.60 0.28 15.64
C ILE A 76 7.03 0.01 16.08
N VAL A 77 7.95 -0.24 15.13
CA VAL A 77 9.35 -0.54 15.44
C VAL A 77 10.04 0.65 16.12
N GLN A 78 9.80 1.87 15.64
CA GLN A 78 10.47 3.07 16.16
C GLN A 78 9.94 3.50 17.53
N ARG A 79 8.65 3.32 17.82
CA ARG A 79 8.03 3.76 19.08
C ARG A 79 7.85 2.64 20.10
N GLY A 80 7.98 1.38 19.71
CA GLY A 80 7.72 0.22 20.57
C GLY A 80 6.25 0.06 20.97
N GLU A 81 5.33 0.79 20.32
CA GLU A 81 3.91 0.79 20.65
C GLU A 81 3.16 -0.32 19.91
N LYS A 82 2.16 -0.91 20.57
CA LYS A 82 1.25 -1.87 19.94
C LYS A 82 0.39 -1.18 18.89
N PHE A 83 0.00 -1.94 17.86
CA PHE A 83 -0.94 -1.49 16.85
C PHE A 83 -2.29 -1.17 17.49
N THR A 84 -2.72 0.10 17.43
CA THR A 84 -4.10 0.49 17.71
C THR A 84 -4.79 0.91 16.42
N PRO A 85 -6.00 0.39 16.12
CA PRO A 85 -6.71 0.74 14.89
C PRO A 85 -6.98 2.24 14.77
N GLU A 86 -7.24 2.92 15.88
CA GLU A 86 -7.51 4.37 15.96
C GLU A 86 -6.39 5.21 15.35
N LYS A 87 -5.13 4.85 15.62
CA LYS A 87 -3.95 5.57 15.09
C LYS A 87 -3.77 5.39 13.58
N THR A 88 -4.49 4.46 12.95
CA THR A 88 -4.34 4.16 11.51
C THR A 88 -5.26 4.95 10.60
N VAL A 89 -6.28 5.61 11.15
CA VAL A 89 -7.34 6.29 10.40
C VAL A 89 -7.53 7.66 11.04
N LEU A 90 -7.38 8.74 10.27
CA LEU A 90 -7.58 10.10 10.78
C LEU A 90 -9.05 10.38 11.15
N THR A 91 -9.97 9.50 10.71
CA THR A 91 -11.41 9.53 10.95
C THR A 91 -11.86 8.10 11.25
N TRP A 92 -11.74 7.68 12.51
CA TRP A 92 -12.55 6.59 13.04
C TRP A 92 -13.93 7.17 13.33
N THR A 93 -14.86 7.08 12.40
CA THR A 93 -16.28 7.22 12.73
C THR A 93 -16.75 5.83 13.14
N GLU A 94 -17.00 5.69 14.44
CA GLU A 94 -17.56 4.51 15.07
C GLU A 94 -18.74 3.98 14.23
N ALA A 95 -18.62 2.74 13.76
CA ALA A 95 -19.79 1.98 13.38
C ALA A 95 -20.19 1.19 14.64
N ALA A 96 -21.26 1.66 15.27
CA ALA A 96 -21.99 0.99 16.33
C ALA A 96 -22.41 -0.44 15.94
#